data_AF-A0A0G0S9P8-F1
#
_entry.id   AF-A0A0G0S9P8-F1
#
_cell.length_a   1.000
_cell.length_b   1.000
_cell.length_c   1.000
_cell.angle_alpha   90.00
_cell.angle_beta   90.00
_cell.angle_gamma   90.00
#
_symmetry.space_group_name_H-M   'P 1'
#
loop_
_entity.id
_entity.type
_entity.pdbx_description
1 polymer ?
#
loop_
_entity_poly.entity_id
_entity_poly.type
_entity_poly.pdbx_seq_one_letter_code
_entity_poly.pdbx_strand_id
1 'polypeptide(L)'
;MSKTPLVLKTDFPDLKLVGRGKVRDIYDLGDKLLIVTTDRISAFDVIMNEGIPDKGYVLTQISNFWFRAMQGIIPNHLITTETRHLPRSCVKYSDVLEGRFMLVRKARPLPAECIVRGYLSGSGWKDYKATGAICGIGLPAG
;
A
#
# COMPACT_ATOMS: atom_id res chain seq x y z
N MET A 1 -21.37 12.63 11.28
CA MET A 1 -20.14 11.98 10.78
C MET A 1 -19.99 10.65 11.50
N SER A 2 -20.13 9.53 10.80
CA SER A 2 -19.86 8.21 11.38
C SER A 2 -18.37 8.15 11.70
N LYS A 3 -18.01 8.08 12.99
CA LYS A 3 -16.61 7.90 13.41
C LYS A 3 -16.24 6.44 13.15
N THR A 4 -15.75 6.14 11.95
CA THR A 4 -15.13 4.84 11.69
C THR A 4 -14.00 4.65 12.70
N PRO A 5 -13.97 3.53 13.45
CA PRO A 5 -12.95 3.32 14.47
C PRO A 5 -11.55 3.30 13.85
N LEU A 6 -10.58 3.85 14.58
CA LEU A 6 -9.18 3.88 14.18
C LEU A 6 -8.63 2.44 14.09
N VAL A 7 -8.08 2.05 12.94
CA VAL A 7 -7.53 0.70 12.74
C VAL A 7 -6.00 0.77 12.72
N LEU A 8 -5.38 0.53 13.88
CA LEU A 8 -3.93 0.45 13.99
C LEU A 8 -3.39 -0.95 13.69
N LYS A 9 -4.21 -1.98 13.87
CA LYS A 9 -3.86 -3.39 13.70
C LYS A 9 -5.15 -4.16 13.42
N THR A 10 -5.09 -5.16 12.55
CA THR A 10 -6.18 -6.11 12.37
C THR A 10 -5.91 -7.39 13.14
N ASP A 11 -6.98 -7.97 13.68
CA ASP A 11 -6.98 -9.26 14.37
C ASP A 11 -8.02 -10.19 13.75
N PHE A 12 -7.55 -11.00 12.80
CA PHE A 12 -8.36 -11.96 12.06
C PHE A 12 -7.78 -13.35 12.34
N PRO A 13 -8.08 -13.95 13.51
CA PRO A 13 -7.39 -15.15 14.01
C PRO A 13 -7.53 -16.36 13.09
N ASP A 14 -8.61 -16.41 12.30
CA ASP A 14 -8.89 -17.52 11.38
C ASP A 14 -8.24 -17.33 9.98
N LEU A 15 -7.51 -16.23 9.79
CA LEU A 15 -6.77 -15.95 8.55
C LEU A 15 -5.27 -16.05 8.83
N LYS A 16 -4.53 -16.65 7.89
CA LYS A 16 -3.08 -16.79 8.01
C LYS A 16 -2.40 -15.43 7.81
N LEU A 17 -1.96 -14.81 8.90
CA LEU A 17 -1.16 -13.59 8.83
C LEU A 17 0.23 -13.88 8.25
N VAL A 18 0.60 -13.20 7.17
CA VAL A 18 1.92 -13.29 6.54
C VAL A 18 2.88 -12.30 7.16
N GLY A 19 2.41 -11.10 7.45
CA GLY A 19 3.26 -10.06 8.00
C GLY A 19 2.53 -8.75 8.21
N ARG A 20 3.17 -7.90 9.01
CA ARG A 20 2.77 -6.51 9.22
C ARG A 20 3.91 -5.62 8.76
N GLY A 21 3.67 -4.88 7.69
CA GLY A 21 4.55 -3.80 7.29
C GLY A 21 4.27 -2.55 8.13
N LYS A 22 4.96 -1.45 7.81
CA LYS A 22 4.77 -0.15 8.48
C LYS A 22 3.29 0.27 8.54
N VAL A 23 2.57 0.12 7.43
CA VAL A 23 1.19 0.61 7.27
C VAL A 23 0.19 -0.42 6.74
N ARG A 24 0.59 -1.69 6.58
CA ARG A 24 -0.28 -2.74 6.03
C ARG A 24 -0.18 -4.02 6.85
N ASP A 25 -1.31 -4.66 7.07
CA ASP A 25 -1.41 -6.03 7.59
C ASP A 25 -1.80 -6.93 6.41
N ILE A 26 -1.07 -8.05 6.21
CA ILE A 26 -1.20 -8.90 5.02
C ILE A 26 -1.57 -10.32 5.44
N TYR A 27 -2.66 -10.85 4.87
CA TYR A 27 -3.14 -12.21 5.11
C TYR A 27 -3.06 -13.05 3.83
N ASP A 28 -2.67 -14.31 4.00
CA ASP A 28 -2.62 -15.33 2.96
C ASP A 28 -3.95 -16.09 2.91
N LEU A 29 -4.58 -16.09 1.74
CA LEU A 29 -5.84 -16.80 1.47
C LEU A 29 -5.64 -17.97 0.50
N GLY A 30 -4.42 -18.49 0.34
CA GLY A 30 -4.07 -19.56 -0.59
C GLY A 30 -3.53 -19.03 -1.90
N ASP A 31 -4.39 -18.77 -2.88
CA ASP A 31 -4.02 -18.24 -4.20
C ASP A 31 -4.01 -16.69 -4.25
N LYS A 32 -4.54 -16.05 -3.21
CA LYS A 32 -4.72 -14.59 -3.10
C LYS A 32 -4.10 -14.06 -1.82
N LEU A 33 -3.90 -12.74 -1.79
CA LEU A 33 -3.60 -12.01 -0.55
C LEU A 33 -4.74 -11.04 -0.25
N LEU A 34 -5.07 -10.93 1.03
CA LEU A 34 -5.84 -9.83 1.57
C LEU A 34 -4.87 -8.82 2.16
N ILE A 35 -4.77 -7.65 1.55
CA ILE A 35 -3.92 -6.55 2.00
C ILE A 35 -4.82 -5.51 2.66
N VAL A 36 -4.64 -5.28 3.96
CA VAL A 36 -5.38 -4.26 4.70
C VAL A 36 -4.48 -3.06 4.96
N THR A 37 -4.89 -1.88 4.50
CA THR A 37 -4.17 -0.64 4.79
C THR A 37 -4.65 -0.07 6.13
N THR A 38 -3.75 0.04 7.09
CA THR A 38 -4.05 0.56 8.43
C THR A 38 -3.90 2.07 8.49
N ASP A 39 -4.38 2.64 9.59
CA ASP A 39 -4.26 4.06 9.91
C ASP A 39 -2.89 4.42 10.52
N ARG A 40 -1.99 3.43 10.66
CA ARG A 40 -0.60 3.65 11.08
C ARG A 40 0.13 4.55 10.09
N ILE A 41 1.02 5.39 10.60
CA ILE A 41 1.94 6.23 9.81
C ILE A 41 3.37 5.98 10.28
N SER A 42 4.32 6.14 9.36
CA SER A 42 5.75 6.05 9.67
C SER A 42 6.51 7.23 9.09
N ALA A 43 7.49 7.74 9.83
CA ALA A 43 8.48 8.70 9.37
C ALA A 43 9.86 8.30 9.90
N PHE A 44 10.91 8.54 9.11
CA PHE A 44 12.29 8.16 9.45
C PHE A 44 12.42 6.69 9.90
N ASP A 45 11.73 5.79 9.17
CA ASP A 45 11.67 4.35 9.45
C ASP A 45 11.03 3.92 10.78
N VAL A 46 10.47 4.86 11.55
CA VAL A 46 9.75 4.60 12.81
C VAL A 46 8.25 4.71 12.60
N ILE A 47 7.49 3.73 13.12
CA ILE A 47 6.02 3.78 13.18
C ILE A 47 5.62 4.66 14.37
N MET A 48 4.76 5.65 14.15
CA MET A 48 4.27 6.54 15.20
C MET A 48 3.28 5.82 16.12
N ASN A 49 3.14 6.31 17.36
CA ASN A 49 2.22 5.74 18.35
C ASN A 49 0.76 5.97 17.96
N GLU A 50 0.46 7.15 17.41
CA GLU A 50 -0.87 7.56 16.98
C GLU A 50 -1.08 7.28 15.49
N GLY A 51 -2.29 6.85 15.13
CA GLY A 51 -2.72 6.73 13.74
C GLY A 51 -3.41 7.98 13.24
N ILE A 52 -3.53 8.09 11.92
CA ILE A 52 -4.32 9.13 11.27
C ILE A 52 -5.67 8.53 10.87
N PRO A 53 -6.81 9.00 11.45
CA PRO A 53 -8.13 8.52 11.09
C PRO A 53 -8.37 8.52 9.58
N ASP A 54 -8.98 7.45 9.07
CA ASP A 54 -9.33 7.24 7.66
C ASP A 54 -8.16 7.24 6.66
N LYS A 55 -6.90 7.34 7.12
CA LYS A 55 -5.73 7.24 6.23
C LYS A 55 -5.74 5.93 5.44
N GLY A 56 -6.03 4.81 6.10
CA GLY A 56 -6.09 3.49 5.45
C GLY A 56 -7.16 3.43 4.35
N TYR A 57 -8.29 4.09 4.59
CA TYR A 57 -9.38 4.21 3.62
C TYR A 57 -8.94 5.05 2.42
N VAL A 58 -8.49 6.28 2.64
CA VAL A 58 -8.09 7.23 1.59
C VAL A 58 -6.98 6.63 0.70
N LEU A 59 -5.95 6.04 1.29
CA LEU A 59 -4.84 5.45 0.53
C LEU A 59 -5.28 4.23 -0.31
N THR A 60 -6.25 3.46 0.17
CA THR A 60 -6.83 2.36 -0.60
C THR A 60 -7.63 2.88 -1.78
N GLN A 61 -8.41 3.96 -1.61
CA GLN A 61 -9.15 4.58 -2.71
C GLN A 61 -8.23 5.17 -3.78
N ILE A 62 -7.16 5.85 -3.37
CA ILE A 62 -6.13 6.36 -4.30
C ILE A 62 -5.50 5.22 -5.09
N SER A 63 -5.15 4.11 -4.41
CA SER A 63 -4.59 2.93 -5.08
C SER A 63 -5.57 2.32 -6.09
N ASN A 64 -6.84 2.16 -5.70
CA ASN A 64 -7.90 1.66 -6.58
C ASN A 64 -8.09 2.53 -7.83
N PHE A 65 -8.10 3.85 -7.66
CA PHE A 65 -8.15 4.79 -8.79
C PHE A 65 -7.00 4.55 -9.78
N TRP A 66 -5.75 4.51 -9.30
CA TRP A 66 -4.60 4.31 -10.18
C TRP A 66 -4.56 2.92 -10.82
N PHE A 67 -4.97 1.87 -10.10
CA PHE A 67 -5.08 0.54 -10.71
C PHE A 67 -6.07 0.55 -11.88
N ARG A 68 -7.22 1.21 -11.73
CA ARG A 68 -8.21 1.33 -12.81
C ARG A 68 -7.71 2.20 -13.97
N ALA A 69 -7.11 3.35 -13.67
CA ALA A 69 -6.58 4.25 -14.69
C ALA A 69 -5.50 3.60 -15.56
N MET A 70 -4.69 2.70 -14.99
CA MET A 70 -3.56 2.06 -15.67
C MET A 70 -3.89 0.70 -16.30
N GLN A 71 -5.11 0.17 -16.13
CA GLN A 71 -5.50 -1.17 -16.62
C GLN A 71 -5.31 -1.37 -18.14
N GLY A 72 -5.44 -0.31 -18.94
CA GLY A 72 -5.21 -0.36 -20.38
C GLY A 72 -3.74 -0.31 -20.80
N ILE A 73 -2.83 -0.02 -19.87
CA ILE A 73 -1.39 0.15 -20.12
C ILE A 73 -0.60 -1.07 -19.62
N ILE A 74 -0.92 -1.55 -18.41
CA ILE A 74 -0.21 -2.67 -17.79
C ILE A 74 -1.15 -3.52 -16.94
N PRO A 75 -1.06 -4.87 -17.00
CA PRO A 75 -1.77 -5.72 -16.06
C PRO A 75 -1.31 -5.44 -14.62
N ASN A 76 -2.24 -5.55 -13.68
CA ASN A 76 -1.96 -5.40 -12.26
C ASN A 76 -2.59 -6.51 -11.44
N HIS A 77 -2.19 -6.60 -10.17
CA HIS A 77 -2.60 -7.70 -9.30
C HIS A 77 -3.96 -7.53 -8.62
N LEU A 78 -4.64 -6.38 -8.80
CA LEU A 78 -5.87 -6.08 -8.09
C LEU A 78 -7.00 -6.99 -8.58
N ILE A 79 -7.70 -7.64 -7.65
CA ILE A 79 -8.92 -8.40 -7.92
C ILE A 79 -10.13 -7.55 -7.60
N THR A 80 -10.19 -6.99 -6.38
CA THR A 80 -11.30 -6.14 -5.94
C THR A 80 -10.94 -5.38 -4.66
N THR A 81 -11.65 -4.28 -4.41
CA THR A 81 -11.68 -3.55 -3.14
C THR A 81 -13.10 -3.49 -2.55
N GLU A 82 -14.04 -4.26 -3.09
CA GLU A 82 -15.46 -4.19 -2.74
C GLU A 82 -15.84 -5.35 -1.83
N THR A 83 -16.44 -5.05 -0.69
CA THR A 83 -16.77 -6.04 0.35
C THR A 83 -17.72 -7.13 -0.13
N ARG A 84 -18.63 -6.82 -1.07
CA ARG A 84 -19.52 -7.81 -1.72
C ARG A 84 -18.79 -8.94 -2.45
N HIS A 85 -17.50 -8.75 -2.77
CA HIS A 85 -16.66 -9.73 -3.45
C HIS A 85 -15.64 -10.38 -2.51
N LEU A 86 -15.79 -10.20 -1.19
CA LEU A 86 -14.94 -10.87 -0.21
C LEU A 86 -15.17 -12.38 -0.21
N PRO A 87 -14.09 -13.18 -0.04
CA PRO A 87 -14.23 -14.60 0.25
C PRO A 87 -15.03 -14.82 1.53
N ARG A 88 -15.78 -15.93 1.61
CA ARG A 88 -16.65 -16.26 2.76
C ARG A 88 -15.92 -16.21 4.11
N SER A 89 -14.64 -16.59 4.15
CA SER A 89 -13.80 -16.53 5.35
C SER A 89 -13.55 -15.12 5.87
N CYS A 90 -13.69 -14.10 5.02
CA CYS A 90 -13.41 -12.69 5.32
C CYS A 90 -14.67 -11.86 5.60
N VAL A 91 -15.87 -12.35 5.24
CA VAL A 91 -17.13 -11.59 5.34
C VAL A 91 -17.42 -11.10 6.76
N LYS A 92 -17.08 -11.88 7.78
CA LYS A 92 -17.23 -11.49 9.19
C LYS A 92 -16.38 -10.29 9.62
N TYR A 93 -15.41 -9.89 8.80
CA TYR A 93 -14.54 -8.74 9.04
C TYR A 93 -14.90 -7.54 8.16
N SER A 94 -16.03 -7.58 7.44
CA SER A 94 -16.42 -6.54 6.47
C SER A 94 -16.44 -5.14 7.08
N ASP A 95 -16.90 -4.98 8.32
CA ASP A 95 -16.96 -3.67 9.00
C ASP A 95 -15.58 -3.02 9.17
N VAL A 96 -14.53 -3.83 9.36
CA VAL A 96 -13.14 -3.35 9.47
C VAL A 96 -12.51 -3.18 8.09
N LEU A 97 -12.90 -4.03 7.13
CA LEU A 97 -12.31 -4.06 5.79
C LEU A 97 -12.85 -2.95 4.89
N GLU A 98 -14.11 -2.54 5.05
CA GLU A 98 -14.82 -1.63 4.15
C GLU A 98 -13.96 -0.41 3.76
N GLY A 99 -13.73 -0.27 2.45
CA GLY A 99 -12.96 0.81 1.84
C GLY A 99 -11.46 0.86 2.14
N ARG A 100 -10.89 -0.06 2.93
CA ARG A 100 -9.45 -0.06 3.31
C ARG A 100 -8.69 -1.36 2.99
N PHE A 101 -9.27 -2.24 2.19
CA PHE A 101 -8.65 -3.49 1.77
C PHE A 101 -8.45 -3.57 0.26
N MET A 102 -7.51 -4.42 -0.14
CA MET A 102 -7.40 -4.93 -1.49
C MET A 102 -7.28 -6.45 -1.45
N LEU A 103 -8.13 -7.14 -2.20
CA LEU A 103 -7.92 -8.54 -2.54
C LEU A 103 -7.07 -8.58 -3.82
N VAL A 104 -5.94 -9.25 -3.77
CA VAL A 104 -4.97 -9.26 -4.88
C VAL A 104 -4.51 -10.67 -5.23
N ARG A 105 -4.10 -10.85 -6.50
CA ARG A 105 -3.39 -12.05 -6.94
C ARG A 105 -2.00 -12.08 -6.31
N LYS A 106 -1.53 -13.26 -5.90
CA LYS A 106 -0.13 -13.42 -5.51
C LYS A 106 0.78 -13.20 -6.72
N ALA A 107 1.84 -12.43 -6.50
CA ALA A 107 2.89 -12.21 -7.49
C ALA A 107 4.24 -12.47 -6.82
N ARG A 108 5.25 -12.82 -7.61
CA ARG A 108 6.65 -12.87 -7.17
C ARG A 108 7.26 -11.47 -7.41
N PRO A 109 7.54 -10.68 -6.36
CA PRO A 109 8.11 -9.35 -6.55
C PRO A 109 9.50 -9.44 -7.20
N LEU A 110 9.82 -8.47 -8.05
CA LEU A 110 11.20 -8.27 -8.50
C LEU A 110 12.01 -7.70 -7.32
N PRO A 111 13.28 -8.12 -7.14
CA PRO A 111 14.14 -7.61 -6.07
C PRO A 111 14.71 -6.21 -6.43
N ALA A 112 13.84 -5.28 -6.83
CA ALA A 112 14.20 -3.93 -7.24
C ALA A 112 13.06 -2.95 -6.97
N GLU A 113 13.39 -1.69 -6.67
CA GLU A 113 12.42 -0.60 -6.60
C GLU A 113 12.42 0.19 -7.92
N CYS A 114 11.30 0.18 -8.63
CA CYS A 114 11.14 0.91 -9.89
C CYS A 114 10.74 2.37 -9.61
N ILE A 115 11.73 3.25 -9.48
CA ILE A 115 11.54 4.66 -9.13
C ILE A 115 11.56 5.53 -10.39
N VAL A 116 10.54 6.39 -10.56
CA VAL A 116 10.50 7.43 -11.60
C VAL A 116 10.55 8.80 -10.93
N ARG A 117 11.37 9.72 -11.45
CA ARG A 117 11.54 11.08 -10.92
C ARG A 117 11.20 12.10 -12.00
N GLY A 118 10.08 12.81 -11.85
CA GLY A 118 9.73 13.97 -12.68
C GLY A 118 10.34 15.29 -12.17
N TYR A 119 10.75 15.32 -10.90
CA TYR A 119 11.37 16.46 -10.24
C TYR A 119 12.55 16.00 -9.37
N LEU A 120 13.50 16.89 -9.17
CA LEU A 120 14.69 16.62 -8.38
C LEU A 120 14.48 16.98 -6.90
N SER A 121 14.46 15.97 -6.03
CA SER A 121 14.30 16.13 -4.59
C SER A 121 14.84 14.91 -3.83
N GLY A 122 14.85 14.97 -2.49
CA GLY A 122 15.22 13.86 -1.61
C GLY A 122 16.64 13.33 -1.85
N SER A 123 16.80 12.00 -1.90
CA SER A 123 18.09 11.35 -2.15
C SER A 123 18.70 11.73 -3.50
N GLY A 124 17.89 11.81 -4.56
CA GLY A 124 18.38 12.22 -5.89
C GLY A 124 19.00 13.62 -5.89
N TRP A 125 18.44 14.56 -5.11
CA TRP A 125 19.04 15.90 -4.99
C TRP A 125 20.38 15.87 -4.25
N LYS A 126 20.51 15.02 -3.23
CA LYS A 126 21.79 14.84 -2.52
C LYS A 126 22.86 14.29 -3.44
N ASP A 127 22.53 13.28 -4.24
CA ASP A 127 23.46 12.66 -5.21
C ASP A 127 23.89 13.66 -6.29
N TYR A 128 22.92 14.40 -6.86
CA TYR A 128 23.19 15.40 -7.88
C TYR A 128 24.09 16.51 -7.35
N LYS A 129 23.84 17.05 -6.15
CA LYS A 129 24.74 18.06 -5.56
C LYS A 129 26.17 17.54 -5.33
N ALA A 130 26.31 16.25 -5.06
CA ALA A 130 27.61 15.64 -4.81
C ALA A 130 28.37 15.31 -6.11
N THR A 131 27.66 14.98 -7.20
CA THR A 131 28.28 14.33 -8.36
C THR A 131 27.85 14.89 -9.73
N GLY A 132 26.84 15.75 -9.78
CA GLY A 132 26.15 16.14 -11.01
C GLY A 132 25.30 15.01 -11.62
N ALA A 133 25.11 13.90 -10.91
CA ALA A 133 24.42 12.71 -11.42
C ALA A 133 23.42 12.12 -10.40
N ILE A 134 22.48 11.30 -10.89
CA ILE A 134 21.56 10.52 -10.05
C ILE A 134 21.62 9.07 -10.49
N CYS A 135 21.89 8.16 -9.56
CA CYS A 135 22.04 6.73 -9.87
C CYS A 135 23.08 6.49 -11.01
N GLY A 136 24.13 7.31 -11.07
CA GLY A 136 25.16 7.26 -12.11
C GLY A 136 24.80 7.95 -13.44
N ILE A 137 23.57 8.49 -13.57
CA ILE A 137 23.11 9.19 -14.78
C ILE A 137 23.40 10.69 -14.61
N GLY A 138 24.31 11.23 -15.43
CA GLY A 138 24.64 12.66 -15.44
C GLY A 138 23.45 13.52 -15.84
N LEU A 139 23.27 14.64 -15.15
CA LEU A 139 22.22 15.62 -15.44
C LEU A 139 22.83 16.96 -15.88
N PRO A 140 22.07 17.81 -16.61
CA PRO A 140 22.49 19.16 -16.94
C PRO A 140 22.80 19.99 -15.68
N ALA A 141 23.76 20.91 -15.78
CA ALA A 141 24.06 21.85 -14.70
C ALA A 141 22.92 22.87 -14.49
N GLY A 142 22.77 23.34 -13.25
CA GLY A 142 21.67 24.18 -12.77
C GLY A 142 20.84 23.49 -11.70
#